data_AF-A0A512RRE7-F1
#
_entry.id   AF-A0A512RRE7-F1
#
_cell.length_a   1.000
_cell.length_b   1.000
_cell.length_c   1.000
_cell.angle_alpha   90.00
_cell.angle_beta   90.00
_cell.angle_gamma   90.00
#
_symmetry.space_group_name_H-M   'P 1'
#
loop_
_entity.id
_entity.type
_entity.pdbx_description
1 polymer ?
#
loop_
_entity_poly.entity_id
_entity_poly.type
_entity_poly.pdbx_seq_one_letter_code
_entity_poly.pdbx_strand_id
1 'polypeptide(L)' 'MEKRILGIVFSLLGAVGLILAAVKFVDGAEGARSIKSIVIYAILGAIFFFAGIGLIRNTKDKPS' A
#
# COMPACT_ATOMS: atom_id res chain seq x y z
N MET A 1 1.68 19.48 8.53
CA MET A 1 2.85 18.64 8.87
C MET A 1 2.45 17.22 9.30
N GLU A 2 1.86 16.99 10.48
CA GLU A 2 1.60 15.62 11.02
C GLU A 2 0.80 14.70 10.09
N LYS A 3 -0.31 15.20 9.52
CA LYS A 3 -1.17 14.43 8.61
C LYS A 3 -0.46 14.04 7.30
N ARG A 4 0.49 14.86 6.85
CA ARG A 4 1.30 14.60 5.65
C ARG A 4 2.31 13.49 5.89
N ILE A 5 2.91 13.43 7.09
CA ILE A 5 3.84 12.36 7.47
C ILE A 5 3.12 11.02 7.53
N LEU A 6 1.93 10.97 8.14
CA LEU A 6 1.10 9.77 8.12
C LEU A 6 0.81 9.32 6.68
N GLY A 7 0.43 10.26 5.81
CA GLY A 7 0.18 9.94 4.40
C GLY A 7 1.40 9.33 3.70
N ILE A 8 2.60 9.87 3.94
CA ILE A 8 3.85 9.32 3.40
C ILE A 8 4.11 7.90 3.92
N VAL A 9 3.95 7.67 5.22
CA VAL A 9 4.14 6.34 5.83
C VAL A 9 3.14 5.33 5.25
N PHE A 10 1.86 5.68 5.15
CA PHE A 10 0.82 4.83 4.58
C PHE A 10 1.08 4.52 3.09
N SER A 11 1.55 5.49 2.31
CA SER A 11 1.92 5.27 0.91
C SER A 11 3.13 4.35 0.76
N LEU A 12 4.17 4.52 1.58
CA LEU A 12 5.34 3.63 1.56
C LEU A 12 4.96 2.21 1.97
N LEU A 13 4.16 2.03 3.02
CA LEU A 13 3.64 0.73 3.44
C LEU A 13 2.78 0.08 2.34
N GLY A 14 1.91 0.85 1.70
CA GLY A 14 1.10 0.37 0.58
C GLY A 14 1.96 -0.11 -0.59
N ALA A 15 2.99 0.65 -0.95
CA ALA A 15 3.93 0.28 -2.01
C ALA A 15 4.69 -1.03 -1.67
N VAL A 16 5.15 -1.19 -0.44
CA VAL A 16 5.78 -2.44 0.02
C VAL A 16 4.79 -3.61 -0.08
N GLY A 17 3.52 -3.42 0.31
CA GLY A 17 2.48 -4.44 0.18
C GLY A 17 2.24 -4.89 -1.27
N LEU A 18 2.24 -3.94 -2.21
CA LEU A 18 2.13 -4.23 -3.64
C LEU A 18 3.36 -4.97 -4.17
N ILE A 19 4.57 -4.58 -3.75
CA ILE A 19 5.80 -5.28 -4.11
C ILE A 19 5.77 -6.72 -3.60
N LEU A 20 5.34 -6.96 -2.36
CA LEU A 20 5.21 -8.31 -1.81
C LEU A 20 4.20 -9.17 -2.57
N ALA A 21 3.10 -8.57 -3.05
CA ALA A 21 2.15 -9.27 -3.92
C ALA A 21 2.82 -9.66 -5.25
N ALA A 22 3.59 -8.76 -5.86
CA ALA A 22 4.33 -9.03 -7.10
C ALA A 22 5.39 -10.12 -6.93
N VAL A 23 6.18 -10.08 -5.84
CA VAL A 23 7.16 -11.11 -5.52
C VAL A 23 6.48 -12.47 -5.36
N LYS A 24 5.39 -12.55 -4.58
CA LYS A 24 4.65 -13.82 -4.42
C LYS A 24 4.02 -14.33 -5.70
N PHE A 25 3.63 -13.43 -6.61
CA PHE A 25 3.12 -13.79 -7.92
C PHE A 25 4.22 -14.39 -8.82
N VAL A 26 5.41 -13.80 -8.81
CA VAL A 26 6.57 -14.27 -9.58
C VAL A 26 7.17 -15.56 -9.01
N ASP A 27 7.25 -15.68 -7.68
CA ASP A 27 7.81 -16.85 -6.99
C ASP A 27 6.96 -18.12 -7.13
N GLY A 28 5.73 -18.01 -7.66
CA GLY A 28 5.00 -19.15 -8.23
C GLY A 28 4.91 -20.39 -7.34
N ALA A 29 4.28 -20.30 -6.17
CA ALA A 29 3.92 -21.51 -5.43
C ALA A 29 2.59 -22.10 -5.96
N GLU A 30 2.66 -23.30 -6.54
CA GLU A 30 1.53 -24.05 -7.10
C GLU A 30 0.40 -24.23 -6.06
N GLY A 31 -0.79 -23.69 -6.35
CA GLY A 31 -2.02 -24.00 -5.60
C GLY A 31 -2.90 -22.79 -5.22
N ALA A 32 -4.17 -23.07 -4.93
CA ALA A 32 -5.21 -22.07 -4.63
C ALA A 32 -4.90 -21.16 -3.42
N ARG A 33 -4.05 -21.61 -2.47
CA ARG A 33 -3.65 -20.82 -1.30
C ARG A 33 -2.72 -19.66 -1.65
N SER A 34 -1.91 -19.83 -2.70
CA SER A 34 -0.99 -18.80 -3.19
C SER A 34 -1.77 -17.61 -3.79
N ILE A 35 -2.76 -17.90 -4.63
CA ILE A 35 -3.63 -16.89 -5.26
C ILE A 35 -4.37 -16.05 -4.23
N LYS A 36 -4.99 -16.68 -3.22
CA LYS A 36 -5.68 -15.93 -2.14
C LYS A 36 -4.73 -14.95 -1.45
N SER A 37 -3.50 -15.38 -1.15
CA SER A 37 -2.53 -14.52 -0.49
C SER A 37 -2.12 -13.33 -1.35
N ILE A 38 -1.84 -13.55 -2.64
CA ILE A 38 -1.46 -12.51 -3.60
C ILE A 38 -2.58 -11.46 -3.71
N VAL A 39 -3.84 -11.91 -3.85
CA VAL A 39 -5.00 -11.00 -3.95
C VAL A 39 -5.16 -10.17 -2.68
N ILE A 40 -5.00 -10.77 -1.50
CA ILE A 40 -5.07 -10.05 -0.23
C ILE A 40 -3.98 -8.97 -0.17
N TYR A 41 -2.71 -9.32 -0.44
CA TYR A 41 -1.61 -8.34 -0.42
C TYR A 41 -1.79 -7.23 -1.46
N ALA A 42 -2.29 -7.56 -2.66
CA ALA A 42 -2.55 -6.60 -3.72
C ALA A 42 -3.65 -5.60 -3.32
N ILE A 43 -4.78 -6.09 -2.80
CA ILE A 43 -5.91 -5.25 -2.38
C ILE A 43 -5.51 -4.37 -1.18
N LEU A 44 -4.91 -4.95 -0.14
CA LEU A 44 -4.46 -4.19 1.04
C LEU A 44 -3.41 -3.14 0.66
N GLY A 45 -2.41 -3.53 -0.15
CA GLY A 45 -1.38 -2.63 -0.64
C GLY A 45 -1.98 -1.46 -1.43
N ALA A 46 -2.91 -1.74 -2.33
CA ALA A 46 -3.60 -0.71 -3.11
C ALA A 46 -4.41 0.24 -2.21
N ILE A 47 -5.22 -0.29 -1.28
CA ILE A 47 -6.01 0.53 -0.36
C ILE A 47 -5.11 1.46 0.46
N PHE A 48 -4.03 0.93 1.05
CA PHE A 48 -3.10 1.74 1.86
C PHE A 48 -2.36 2.77 1.02
N PHE A 49 -1.95 2.40 -0.19
CA PHE A 49 -1.26 3.30 -1.10
C PHE A 49 -2.15 4.50 -1.49
N PHE A 50 -3.37 4.22 -1.97
CA PHE A 50 -4.31 5.28 -2.38
C PHE A 50 -4.80 6.11 -1.19
N ALA A 51 -5.04 5.50 -0.02
CA ALA A 51 -5.38 6.23 1.19
C ALA A 51 -4.24 7.18 1.62
N GLY A 52 -2.99 6.71 1.59
CA GLY A 52 -1.81 7.52 1.89
C GLY A 52 -1.66 8.71 0.94
N ILE A 53 -1.79 8.47 -0.38
CA ILE A 53 -1.76 9.53 -1.39
C ILE A 53 -2.91 10.51 -1.19
N GLY A 54 -4.12 10.03 -0.89
CA GLY A 54 -5.28 10.85 -0.59
C GLY A 54 -5.05 11.76 0.62
N LEU A 55 -4.40 11.25 1.67
CA LEU A 55 -4.05 12.04 2.85
C LEU A 55 -2.98 13.08 2.54
N ILE A 56 -1.95 12.74 1.74
CA ILE A 56 -0.95 13.70 1.28
C ILE A 56 -1.62 14.84 0.48
N ARG A 57 -2.48 14.51 -0.49
CA ARG A 57 -3.12 15.50 -1.38
C ARG A 57 -4.12 16.40 -0.66
N ASN A 58 -4.82 15.89 0.35
CA ASN A 58 -5.81 16.66 1.11
C ASN A 58 -5.21 17.42 2.31
N THR A 59 -3.95 17.18 2.65
CA THR A 59 -3.28 17.95 3.70
C THR A 59 -2.82 19.29 3.14
N LYS A 60 -3.61 20.34 3.37
CA LYS A 60 -3.13 21.72 3.23
C LYS A 60 -2.18 21.98 4.39
N ASP A 61 -0.92 22.28 4.09
CA ASP A 61 0.04 22.73 5.10
C ASP A 61 -0.54 24.00 5.74
N LYS A 62 -1.03 23.87 6.99
CA LYS A 62 -1.44 25.03 7.77
C LYS A 62 -0.17 25.85 8.03
N PRO A 63 -0.16 27.17 7.76
CA PRO A 63 0.91 28.01 8.25
C PRO A 63 0.93 27.87 9.78
N SER A 64 2.08 27.42 10.29
CA SER A 64 2.40 27.39 11.71
C SER A 64 2.50 28.79 12.27
#